data_AF-A0A4U0EWI2-F1
#
_entry.id   AF-A0A4U0EWI2-F1
#
_cell.length_a   1.000
_cell.length_b   1.000
_cell.length_c   1.000
_cell.angle_alpha   90.00
_cell.angle_beta   90.00
_cell.angle_gamma   90.00
#
_symmetry.space_group_name_H-M   'P 1'
#
loop_
_entity.id
_entity.type
_entity.pdbx_description
1 polymer ?
#
loop_
_entity_poly.entity_id
_entity_poly.type
_entity_poly.pdbx_seq_one_letter_code
_entity_poly.pdbx_strand_id
1 'polypeptide(L)'
;MKEHTEQHLDKLAKKVIKSSGIKSPSVDFTTNVMKAVEHVSIGSSITYKPLISKSGWLVIISILVGVSVYMMFGNLDSTWVKSIDYSMISNNKLTELLSGVTFSKTLSYAIGFFGLLFFIQIPLMKHYLNKRLEY
;
A
#
# COMPACT_ATOMS: atom_id res chain seq x y z
N MET A 1 46.81 11.86 54.05
CA MET A 1 47.99 11.46 53.23
C MET A 1 47.62 10.73 51.94
N LYS A 2 46.55 9.89 51.92
CA LYS A 2 46.11 9.17 50.70
C LYS A 2 45.47 10.07 49.63
N GLU A 3 44.64 11.05 50.02
CA GLU A 3 43.90 11.91 49.08
C GLU A 3 44.78 12.76 48.15
N HIS A 4 45.91 13.27 48.64
CA HIS A 4 46.84 14.05 47.81
C HIS A 4 47.43 13.17 46.69
N THR A 5 47.73 11.91 46.99
CA THR A 5 48.29 10.96 46.02
C THR A 5 47.32 10.69 44.87
N GLU A 6 46.03 10.49 45.18
CA GLU A 6 44.97 10.31 44.18
C GLU A 6 44.81 11.55 43.27
N GLN A 7 44.89 12.76 43.85
CA GLN A 7 44.84 14.00 43.07
C GLN A 7 46.04 14.18 42.14
N HIS A 8 47.22 13.72 42.55
CA HIS A 8 48.41 13.75 41.70
C HIS A 8 48.29 12.74 40.55
N LEU A 9 47.74 11.55 40.81
CA LEU A 9 47.49 10.54 39.78
C LEU A 9 46.44 11.00 38.76
N ASP A 10 45.34 11.61 39.21
CA ASP A 10 44.32 12.18 38.31
C ASP A 10 44.90 13.30 37.43
N LYS A 11 45.70 14.20 38.02
CA LYS A 11 46.39 15.27 37.26
C LYS A 11 47.35 14.70 36.22
N LEU A 12 48.06 13.62 36.53
CA LEU A 12 48.94 12.94 35.58
C LEU A 12 48.15 12.28 34.45
N ALA A 13 47.09 11.53 34.77
CA ALA A 13 46.22 10.90 33.79
C ALA A 13 45.60 11.95 32.83
N LYS A 14 45.08 13.03 33.39
CA LYS A 14 44.49 14.14 32.63
C LYS A 14 45.52 14.86 31.75
N LYS A 15 46.76 15.01 32.23
CA LYS A 15 47.86 15.60 31.45
C LYS A 15 48.25 14.69 30.28
N VAL A 16 48.36 13.39 30.52
CA VAL A 16 48.67 12.39 29.48
C VAL A 16 47.58 12.41 28.41
N ILE A 17 46.30 12.28 28.79
CA ILE A 17 45.15 12.27 27.88
C ILE A 17 45.07 13.57 27.06
N LYS A 18 45.34 14.72 27.68
CA LYS A 18 45.32 16.03 27.01
C LYS A 18 46.53 16.24 26.09
N SER A 19 47.66 15.62 26.40
CA SER A 19 48.90 15.69 25.60
C SER A 19 48.91 14.74 24.40
N SER A 20 48.19 13.62 24.50
CA SER A 20 47.85 12.79 23.35
C SER A 20 46.83 13.55 22.51
N GLY A 21 47.31 14.26 21.49
CA GLY A 21 46.47 15.07 20.60
C GLY A 21 45.27 14.28 20.06
N ILE A 22 44.19 15.00 19.76
CA ILE A 22 43.00 14.42 19.14
C ILE A 22 43.42 13.84 17.80
N LYS A 23 43.41 12.50 17.69
CA LYS A 23 43.66 11.81 16.43
C LYS A 23 42.53 12.18 15.48
N SER A 24 42.82 13.07 14.54
CA SER A 24 41.89 13.33 13.44
C SER A 24 41.74 12.06 12.63
N PRO A 25 40.52 11.73 12.18
CA PRO A 25 40.35 10.69 11.17
C PRO A 25 41.22 11.01 9.94
N SER A 26 41.55 9.97 9.18
CA SER A 26 42.20 10.14 7.88
C SER A 26 41.33 11.01 6.96
N VAL A 27 41.98 11.71 6.04
CA VAL A 27 41.29 12.55 5.04
C VAL A 27 40.22 11.78 4.26
N ASP A 28 40.43 10.48 4.06
CA ASP A 28 39.54 9.58 3.32
C ASP A 28 38.58 8.77 4.21
N PHE A 29 38.49 9.07 5.51
CA PHE A 29 37.66 8.30 6.44
C PHE A 29 36.21 8.19 5.98
N THR A 30 35.60 9.32 5.62
CA THR A 30 34.22 9.37 5.13
C THR A 30 34.05 8.55 3.85
N THR A 31 35.00 8.65 2.92
CA THR A 31 34.97 7.90 1.66
C THR A 31 35.06 6.40 1.90
N ASN A 32 35.94 5.96 2.79
CA ASN A 32 36.10 4.54 3.12
C ASN A 32 34.88 3.98 3.87
N VAL A 33 34.30 4.76 4.79
CA VAL A 33 33.06 4.38 5.48
C VAL A 33 31.91 4.29 4.49
N MET A 34 31.74 5.28 3.61
CA MET A 34 30.66 5.27 2.62
C MET A 34 30.80 4.12 1.63
N LYS A 35 32.02 3.83 1.15
CA LYS A 35 32.28 2.65 0.31
C LYS A 35 31.93 1.34 1.02
N ALA A 36 32.30 1.20 2.29
CA ALA A 36 31.97 0.01 3.06
C ALA A 36 30.45 -0.14 3.29
N VAL A 37 29.74 0.97 3.49
CA VAL A 37 28.27 1.00 3.67
C VAL A 37 27.52 0.78 2.35
N GLU A 38 28.04 1.25 1.23
CA GLU A 38 27.43 1.06 -0.10
C GLU A 38 27.40 -0.41 -0.54
N HIS A 39 28.42 -1.20 -0.16
CA HIS A 39 28.43 -2.65 -0.37
C HIS A 39 27.48 -3.42 0.57
N VAL A 40 27.10 -2.83 1.70
CA VAL A 40 26.02 -3.34 2.53
C VAL A 40 24.73 -2.83 1.93
N SER A 41 24.25 -3.52 0.90
CA SER A 41 22.92 -3.26 0.34
C SER A 41 21.90 -3.33 1.48
N ILE A 42 21.46 -2.17 1.97
CA ILE A 42 20.27 -2.06 2.82
C ILE A 42 19.17 -2.69 1.97
N GLY A 43 18.72 -3.87 2.41
CA GLY A 43 18.18 -4.92 1.56
C GLY A 43 17.24 -4.42 0.46
N SER A 44 17.42 -4.97 -0.74
CA SER A 44 16.56 -4.88 -1.93
C SER A 44 15.51 -3.76 -1.83
N SER A 45 15.76 -2.64 -2.51
CA SER A 45 14.80 -1.54 -2.72
C SER A 45 13.37 -2.06 -2.60
N ILE A 46 12.65 -1.60 -1.57
CA ILE A 46 11.28 -2.01 -1.24
C ILE A 46 10.46 -1.88 -2.53
N THR A 47 10.34 -3.00 -3.25
CA THR A 47 9.76 -2.98 -4.58
C THR A 47 8.29 -2.97 -4.32
N TYR A 48 7.69 -1.78 -4.42
CA TYR A 48 6.27 -1.59 -4.23
C TYR A 48 5.52 -2.42 -5.25
N LYS A 49 5.13 -3.63 -4.84
CA LYS A 49 4.29 -4.50 -5.63
C LYS A 49 2.88 -3.91 -5.58
N PRO A 50 2.26 -3.59 -6.73
CA PRO A 50 0.92 -3.04 -6.72
C PRO A 50 -0.04 -4.04 -6.06
N LEU A 51 -0.87 -3.54 -5.13
CA LEU A 51 -1.88 -4.35 -4.39
C LEU A 51 -2.76 -5.21 -5.32
N ILE A 52 -3.05 -4.69 -6.52
CA ILE A 52 -3.78 -5.38 -7.58
C ILE A 52 -2.96 -5.26 -8.87
N SER A 53 -2.75 -6.38 -9.56
CA SER A 53 -2.07 -6.41 -10.86
C SER A 53 -2.89 -5.68 -11.92
N LYS A 54 -2.26 -5.24 -13.01
CA LYS A 54 -2.96 -4.63 -14.15
C LYS A 54 -4.07 -5.53 -14.71
N SER A 55 -3.84 -6.85 -14.71
CA SER A 55 -4.84 -7.85 -15.10
C SER A 55 -5.99 -7.97 -14.10
N GLY A 56 -5.74 -7.87 -12.79
CA GLY A 56 -6.79 -7.88 -11.77
C GLY A 56 -7.76 -6.72 -11.91
N TRP A 57 -7.26 -5.55 -12.34
CA TRP A 57 -8.10 -4.39 -12.66
C TRP A 57 -9.05 -4.64 -13.84
N LEU A 58 -8.60 -5.35 -14.88
CA LEU A 58 -9.47 -5.72 -16.01
C LEU A 58 -10.59 -6.67 -15.59
N VAL A 59 -10.30 -7.64 -14.72
CA VAL A 59 -11.31 -8.57 -14.19
C VAL A 59 -12.38 -7.84 -13.39
N ILE A 60 -11.97 -6.92 -12.51
CA ILE A 60 -12.90 -6.11 -11.70
C ILE A 60 -13.82 -5.28 -12.60
N ILE A 61 -13.27 -4.60 -13.61
CA ILE A 61 -14.05 -3.83 -14.57
C ILE A 61 -15.03 -4.74 -15.34
N SER A 62 -14.56 -5.91 -15.79
CA SER A 62 -15.40 -6.87 -16.53
C SER A 62 -16.59 -7.34 -15.70
N ILE A 63 -16.39 -7.64 -14.42
CA ILE A 63 -17.46 -8.07 -13.51
C ILE A 63 -18.45 -6.91 -13.28
N LEU A 64 -17.94 -5.70 -13.04
CA LEU A 64 -18.78 -4.52 -12.81
C LEU A 64 -19.68 -4.22 -14.02
N VAL A 65 -19.11 -4.28 -15.23
CA VAL A 65 -19.86 -4.09 -16.47
C VAL A 65 -20.90 -5.20 -16.65
N GLY A 66 -20.52 -6.46 -16.40
CA GLY A 66 -21.46 -7.59 -16.47
C GLY A 66 -22.66 -7.43 -15.54
N VAL A 67 -22.42 -7.04 -14.28
CA VAL A 67 -23.49 -6.79 -13.30
C VAL A 67 -24.35 -5.59 -13.68
N SER A 68 -23.73 -4.52 -14.20
CA SER A 68 -24.45 -3.31 -14.61
C SER A 68 -25.35 -3.57 -15.83
N VAL A 69 -24.86 -4.34 -16.81
CA VAL A 69 -25.65 -4.80 -17.97
C VAL A 69 -26.77 -5.70 -17.50
N TYR A 70 -26.51 -6.66 -16.59
CA TYR A 70 -27.56 -7.51 -16.03
C TYR A 70 -28.65 -6.71 -15.30
N MET A 71 -28.30 -5.68 -14.52
CA MET A 71 -29.30 -4.83 -13.87
C MET A 71 -30.12 -3.99 -14.85
N MET A 72 -29.50 -3.50 -15.93
CA MET A 72 -30.20 -2.72 -16.96
C MET A 72 -31.12 -3.59 -17.83
N PHE A 73 -30.68 -4.80 -18.21
CA PHE A 73 -31.41 -5.69 -19.12
C PHE A 73 -32.24 -6.77 -18.43
N GLY A 74 -32.01 -7.07 -17.15
CA GLY A 74 -32.75 -8.09 -16.39
C GLY A 74 -34.21 -7.76 -16.13
N ASN A 75 -34.64 -6.51 -16.37
CA ASN A 75 -36.04 -6.09 -16.31
C ASN A 75 -36.70 -5.97 -17.70
N LEU A 76 -35.97 -6.21 -18.78
CA LEU A 76 -36.51 -6.26 -20.14
C LEU A 76 -36.91 -7.70 -20.42
N ASP A 77 -38.19 -7.95 -20.74
CA ASP A 77 -38.71 -9.20 -21.32
C ASP A 77 -38.08 -9.47 -22.70
N SER A 78 -36.77 -9.61 -22.73
CA SER A 78 -35.96 -9.79 -23.92
C SER A 78 -35.55 -11.25 -23.97
N THR A 79 -36.04 -11.93 -25.00
CA THR A 79 -35.90 -13.37 -25.25
C THR A 79 -34.45 -13.85 -25.26
N TRP A 80 -33.49 -12.95 -25.45
CA TRP A 80 -32.06 -13.24 -25.48
C TRP A 80 -31.44 -13.50 -24.09
N VAL A 81 -32.01 -12.94 -23.01
CA VAL A 81 -31.46 -13.08 -21.64
C VAL A 81 -32.06 -14.28 -20.90
N LYS A 82 -33.24 -14.76 -21.32
CA LYS A 82 -33.93 -15.95 -20.76
C LYS A 82 -33.22 -17.28 -21.04
N SER A 83 -32.25 -17.32 -21.95
CA SER A 83 -31.50 -18.55 -22.27
C SER A 83 -30.35 -18.84 -21.31
N ILE A 84 -30.06 -17.95 -20.37
CA ILE A 84 -29.06 -18.19 -19.32
C ILE A 84 -29.81 -18.77 -18.11
N ASP A 85 -29.52 -20.03 -17.80
CA ASP A 85 -30.13 -20.74 -16.67
C ASP A 85 -29.51 -20.25 -15.35
N TYR A 86 -30.19 -19.30 -14.70
CA TYR A 86 -29.79 -18.74 -13.40
C TYR A 86 -30.32 -19.53 -12.20
N SER A 87 -30.94 -20.70 -12.42
CA SER A 87 -31.57 -21.52 -11.37
C SER A 87 -30.61 -21.92 -10.24
N MET A 88 -29.31 -22.05 -10.55
CA MET A 88 -28.25 -22.36 -9.59
C MET A 88 -27.96 -21.23 -8.59
N ILE A 89 -28.18 -19.96 -8.98
CA ILE A 89 -27.90 -18.79 -8.13
C ILE A 89 -29.15 -18.33 -7.38
N SER A 90 -30.35 -18.52 -7.93
CA SER A 90 -31.60 -18.09 -7.28
C SER A 90 -32.08 -19.02 -6.17
N ASN A 91 -31.71 -20.31 -6.20
CA ASN A 91 -32.17 -21.33 -5.23
C ASN A 91 -31.35 -21.39 -3.93
N ASN A 92 -30.89 -20.23 -3.42
CA ASN A 92 -30.20 -20.18 -2.13
C ASN A 92 -31.01 -19.38 -1.10
N LYS A 93 -30.91 -19.78 0.18
CA LYS A 93 -31.58 -19.12 1.32
C LYS A 93 -31.30 -17.62 1.41
N LEU A 94 -30.17 -17.18 0.85
CA LEU A 94 -29.73 -15.79 0.85
C LEU A 94 -30.53 -14.94 -0.15
N THR A 95 -30.86 -15.49 -1.32
CA THR A 95 -31.76 -14.86 -2.30
C THR A 95 -33.18 -14.80 -1.76
N GLU A 96 -33.64 -15.83 -1.03
CA GLU A 96 -34.96 -15.83 -0.39
C GLU A 96 -35.08 -14.68 0.64
N LEU A 97 -34.05 -14.45 1.47
CA LEU A 97 -34.00 -13.35 2.44
C LEU A 97 -33.90 -11.96 1.79
N LEU A 98 -33.22 -11.85 0.63
CA LEU A 98 -33.08 -10.58 -0.10
C LEU A 98 -34.25 -10.30 -1.05
N SER A 99 -35.07 -11.31 -1.40
CA SER A 99 -36.21 -11.17 -2.31
C SER A 99 -37.31 -10.25 -1.77
N GLY A 100 -37.41 -10.09 -0.44
CA GLY A 100 -38.29 -9.11 0.21
C GLY A 100 -37.83 -7.66 0.12
N VAL A 101 -36.60 -7.40 -0.34
CA VAL A 101 -36.05 -6.05 -0.47
C VAL A 101 -36.31 -5.51 -1.88
N THR A 102 -37.37 -4.73 -2.03
CA THR A 102 -37.69 -4.05 -3.28
C THR A 102 -36.76 -2.86 -3.48
N PHE A 103 -35.80 -2.96 -4.39
CA PHE A 103 -34.98 -1.82 -4.81
C PHE A 103 -35.74 -0.94 -5.80
N SER A 104 -35.86 0.36 -5.51
CA SER A 104 -36.34 1.33 -6.50
C SER A 104 -35.33 1.47 -7.64
N LYS A 105 -35.81 1.67 -8.88
CA LYS A 105 -34.94 1.85 -10.06
C LYS A 105 -33.91 2.96 -9.82
N THR A 106 -34.32 4.07 -9.20
CA THR A 106 -33.43 5.18 -8.85
C THR A 106 -32.32 4.78 -7.88
N LEU A 107 -32.64 3.93 -6.89
CA LEU A 107 -31.67 3.44 -5.92
C LEU A 107 -30.64 2.51 -6.58
N SER A 108 -31.07 1.62 -7.49
CA SER A 108 -30.16 0.77 -8.27
C SER A 108 -29.23 1.58 -9.16
N TYR A 109 -29.73 2.60 -9.86
CA TYR A 109 -28.87 3.48 -10.66
C TYR A 109 -27.87 4.27 -9.80
N ALA A 110 -28.32 4.75 -8.64
CA ALA A 110 -27.45 5.46 -7.70
C ALA A 110 -26.33 4.54 -7.18
N ILE A 111 -26.65 3.31 -6.76
CA ILE A 111 -25.66 2.33 -6.29
C ILE A 111 -24.65 1.99 -7.39
N GLY A 112 -25.12 1.79 -8.63
CA GLY A 112 -24.26 1.47 -9.77
C GLY A 112 -23.31 2.63 -10.09
N PHE A 113 -23.84 3.85 -10.15
CA PHE A 113 -23.06 5.06 -10.43
C PHE A 113 -22.03 5.34 -9.33
N PHE A 114 -22.44 5.30 -8.06
CA PHE A 114 -21.52 5.51 -6.93
C PHE A 114 -20.46 4.40 -6.84
N GLY A 115 -20.84 3.15 -7.08
CA GLY A 115 -19.89 2.03 -7.14
C GLY A 115 -18.83 2.26 -8.21
N LEU A 116 -19.25 2.67 -9.41
CA LEU A 116 -18.35 2.95 -10.53
C LEU A 116 -17.40 4.12 -10.22
N LEU A 117 -17.91 5.20 -9.60
CA LEU A 117 -17.08 6.30 -9.13
C LEU A 117 -16.07 5.86 -8.07
N PHE A 118 -16.46 4.98 -7.14
CA PHE A 118 -15.55 4.43 -6.12
C PHE A 118 -14.39 3.68 -6.75
N PHE A 119 -14.64 2.90 -7.80
CA PHE A 119 -13.56 2.24 -8.53
C PHE A 119 -12.62 3.28 -9.16
N ILE A 120 -13.12 4.32 -9.81
CA ILE A 120 -12.29 5.39 -10.40
C ILE A 120 -11.48 6.16 -9.35
N GLN A 121 -12.00 6.29 -8.12
CA GLN A 121 -11.30 6.98 -7.03
C GLN A 121 -10.04 6.24 -6.56
N ILE A 122 -10.03 4.90 -6.56
CA ILE A 122 -8.90 4.07 -6.11
C ILE A 122 -7.60 4.34 -6.90
N PRO A 123 -7.57 4.28 -8.25
CA PRO A 123 -6.37 4.56 -9.02
C PRO A 123 -5.97 6.03 -8.98
N LEU A 124 -6.92 6.96 -8.87
CA LEU A 124 -6.64 8.39 -8.72
C LEU A 124 -5.87 8.65 -7.41
N MET A 125 -6.35 8.10 -6.31
CA MET A 125 -5.69 8.18 -5.00
C MET A 125 -4.30 7.54 -5.02
N LYS A 126 -4.19 6.37 -5.65
CA LYS A 126 -2.91 5.67 -5.83
C LYS A 126 -1.91 6.50 -6.62
N HIS A 127 -2.35 7.14 -7.70
CA HIS A 127 -1.49 7.99 -8.52
C HIS A 127 -1.00 9.22 -7.74
N TYR A 128 -1.90 9.86 -6.98
CA TYR A 128 -1.55 10.99 -6.13
C TYR A 128 -0.51 10.64 -5.06
N LEU A 129 -0.69 9.50 -4.36
CA LEU A 129 0.27 9.03 -3.35
C LEU A 129 1.61 8.64 -3.97
N ASN A 130 1.62 7.95 -5.13
CA ASN A 130 2.88 7.55 -5.78
C ASN A 130 3.73 8.77 -6.14
N LYS A 131 3.11 9.83 -6.66
CA LYS A 131 3.78 11.11 -6.97
C LYS A 131 4.36 11.81 -5.72
N ARG A 132 3.79 11.58 -4.54
CA ARG A 132 4.26 12.15 -3.27
C ARG A 132 5.42 11.34 -2.65
N LEU A 133 5.51 10.05 -2.96
CA LEU A 133 6.45 9.10 -2.37
C LEU A 133 7.68 8.82 -3.25
N GLU A 134 7.68 9.25 -4.51
CA GLU A 134 8.91 9.39 -5.31
C GLU A 134 9.73 10.58 -4.77
N TYR A 135 10.57 10.30 -3.78
CA TYR A 135 11.73 11.11 -3.38
C TYR A 135 13.00 10.37 -3.77
#